data_AF-A0A286U4V8-F1
#
_entry.id   AF-A0A286U4V8-F1
#
_cell.length_a   1.000
_cell.length_b   1.000
_cell.length_c   1.000
_cell.angle_alpha   90.00
_cell.angle_beta   90.00
_cell.angle_gamma   90.00
#
_symmetry.space_group_name_H-M   'P 1'
#
loop_
_entity.id
_entity.type
_entity.pdbx_description
1 polymer ?
#
loop_
_entity_poly.entity_id
_entity_poly.type
_entity_poly.pdbx_seq_one_letter_code
_entity_poly.pdbx_strand_id
1 'polypeptide(L)'
;MHEFHLLPLPVLEELRHMRHVKLWFFTNKGIEKTQQAKDKTGRYNTSRVRFDFDKQSLVTENKYEATMKTAPEDNKLSPDQLNQSMPRFLDSIKHANWPPEVVSMFSTFFDKVQRHYEAQAKPIGGLLTIAQAVYELRNQFHAHVKHHKEALVFSLDSATLDHIREQLKVLRDESQLLFDSYHGATREVSLLFS
;
A
#
# COMPACT_ATOMS: atom_id res chain seq x y z
N MET A 1 -14.44 20.58 -15.97
CA MET A 1 -14.47 20.69 -14.49
C MET A 1 -14.38 19.28 -13.95
N HIS A 2 -13.21 18.85 -13.48
CA HIS A 2 -13.00 17.47 -13.03
C HIS A 2 -13.48 17.31 -11.58
N GLU A 3 -14.29 16.29 -11.34
CA GLU A 3 -14.70 15.85 -10.01
C GLU A 3 -13.45 15.64 -9.16
N PHE A 4 -13.19 16.58 -8.26
CA PHE A 4 -12.24 16.37 -7.19
C PHE A 4 -12.78 15.21 -6.36
N HIS A 5 -12.18 14.02 -6.50
CA HIS A 5 -12.47 12.89 -5.64
C HIS A 5 -12.19 13.34 -4.21
N LEU A 6 -13.26 13.57 -3.44
CA LEU A 6 -13.18 14.11 -2.09
C LEU A 6 -12.54 13.05 -1.19
N LEU A 7 -11.21 13.06 -1.17
CA LEU A 7 -10.47 12.27 -0.21
C LEU A 7 -10.89 12.72 1.20
N PRO A 8 -10.97 11.78 2.14
CA PRO A 8 -11.27 12.10 3.53
C PRO A 8 -10.28 13.14 4.07
N LEU A 9 -10.77 14.09 4.87
CA LEU A 9 -9.94 15.14 5.48
C LEU A 9 -8.65 14.62 6.14
N PRO A 10 -8.64 13.52 6.90
CA PRO A 10 -7.39 13.04 7.50
C PRO A 10 -6.38 12.54 6.45
N VAL A 11 -6.85 11.94 5.35
CA VAL A 11 -5.95 11.59 4.22
C VAL A 11 -5.36 12.85 3.59
N LEU A 12 -6.17 13.90 3.40
CA LEU A 12 -5.70 15.18 2.88
C LEU A 12 -4.72 15.86 3.84
N GLU A 13 -4.95 15.79 5.15
CA GLU A 13 -4.04 16.30 6.18
C GLU A 13 -2.71 15.55 6.17
N GLU A 14 -2.72 14.22 6.08
CA GLU A 14 -1.50 13.41 5.95
C GLU A 14 -0.73 13.79 4.68
N LEU A 15 -1.43 13.94 3.55
CA LEU A 15 -0.82 14.41 2.30
C LEU A 15 -0.23 15.81 2.46
N ARG A 16 -0.91 16.77 3.10
CA ARG A 16 -0.35 18.12 3.32
C ARG A 16 0.98 18.13 4.07
N HIS A 17 1.21 17.13 4.91
CA HIS A 17 2.47 16.95 5.65
C HIS A 17 3.46 16.00 4.95
N MET A 18 3.24 15.68 3.67
CA MET A 18 4.02 14.73 2.87
C MET A 18 4.17 13.34 3.52
N ARG A 19 3.20 12.94 4.34
CA ARG A 19 3.21 11.65 5.03
C ARG A 19 2.77 10.52 4.09
N HIS A 20 3.20 9.31 4.42
CA HIS A 20 2.89 8.12 3.63
C HIS A 20 1.41 7.77 3.73
N VAL A 21 0.72 7.76 2.60
CA VAL A 21 -0.68 7.29 2.47
C VAL A 21 -0.71 6.13 1.49
N LYS A 22 -1.36 5.02 1.86
CA LYS A 22 -1.51 3.84 0.99
C LYS A 22 -2.30 4.17 -0.29
N LEU A 23 -1.84 3.69 -1.44
CA LEU A 23 -2.51 3.90 -2.74
C LEU A 23 -3.92 3.31 -2.78
N TRP A 24 -4.21 2.33 -1.92
CA TRP A 24 -5.54 1.73 -1.81
C TRP A 24 -6.66 2.78 -1.62
N PHE A 25 -6.40 3.86 -0.88
CA PHE A 25 -7.38 4.94 -0.64
C PHE A 25 -7.82 5.68 -1.90
N PHE A 26 -7.02 5.60 -2.96
CA PHE A 26 -7.27 6.27 -4.23
C PHE A 26 -7.96 5.32 -5.24
N THR A 27 -8.15 4.05 -4.90
CA THR A 27 -8.94 3.10 -5.70
C THR A 27 -10.44 3.37 -5.55
N ASN A 28 -11.26 2.91 -6.49
CA ASN A 28 -12.73 3.02 -6.36
C ASN A 28 -13.24 2.40 -5.05
N LYS A 29 -12.73 1.20 -4.71
CA LYS A 29 -13.07 0.49 -3.47
C LYS A 29 -12.61 1.24 -2.22
N GLY A 30 -11.45 1.88 -2.27
CA GLY A 30 -10.93 2.71 -1.19
C GLY A 30 -11.80 3.93 -0.94
N ILE A 31 -12.14 4.67 -2.00
CA ILE A 31 -13.01 5.84 -1.93
C ILE A 31 -14.38 5.44 -1.37
N GLU A 32 -15.01 4.41 -1.93
CA GLU A 32 -16.34 3.95 -1.49
C GLU A 32 -16.34 3.53 -0.02
N LYS A 33 -15.41 2.66 0.40
CA LYS A 33 -15.34 2.21 1.78
C LYS A 33 -15.08 3.36 2.75
N THR A 34 -14.26 4.31 2.35
CA THR A 34 -13.93 5.42 3.24
C THR A 34 -15.07 6.44 3.32
N GLN A 35 -15.83 6.62 2.24
CA GLN A 35 -17.07 7.39 2.25
C GLN A 35 -18.13 6.71 3.12
N GLN A 36 -18.33 5.39 2.99
CA GLN A 36 -19.24 4.64 3.88
C GLN A 36 -18.81 4.73 5.35
N ALA A 37 -17.50 4.71 5.64
CA ALA A 37 -16.98 4.89 6.99
C ALA A 37 -17.30 6.29 7.52
N LYS A 38 -17.16 7.32 6.70
CA LYS A 38 -17.54 8.72 7.03
C LYS A 38 -19.03 8.82 7.35
N ASP A 39 -19.90 8.28 6.49
CA ASP A 39 -21.36 8.39 6.66
C ASP A 39 -21.84 7.62 7.90
N LYS A 40 -21.24 6.45 8.18
CA LYS A 40 -21.55 5.65 9.38
C LYS A 40 -21.04 6.25 10.69
N THR A 41 -20.06 7.14 10.63
CA THR A 41 -19.44 7.75 11.83
C THR A 41 -20.02 9.13 12.13
N GLY A 42 -21.01 9.62 11.35
CA GLY A 42 -21.90 10.74 11.71
C GLY A 42 -21.23 11.85 12.53
N ARG A 43 -20.47 12.72 11.84
CA ARG A 43 -19.56 13.75 12.41
C ARG A 43 -18.23 13.15 12.89
N TYR A 44 -17.14 13.82 12.54
CA TYR A 44 -15.73 13.47 12.82
C TYR A 44 -15.37 13.17 14.30
N ASN A 45 -16.34 13.13 15.23
CA ASN A 45 -16.14 13.03 16.68
C ASN A 45 -17.04 12.00 17.41
N THR A 46 -17.78 11.11 16.73
CA THR A 46 -18.52 10.05 17.47
C THR A 46 -17.69 8.78 17.60
N SER A 47 -16.74 8.80 18.52
CA SER A 47 -16.07 7.59 18.98
C SER A 47 -17.09 6.66 19.63
N ARG A 48 -17.44 5.56 18.97
CA ARG A 48 -18.20 4.48 19.63
C ARG A 48 -17.25 3.78 20.60
N VAL A 49 -17.51 3.96 21.88
CA VAL A 49 -16.79 3.26 22.94
C VAL A 49 -17.33 1.85 23.02
N ARG A 50 -16.50 0.85 22.70
CA ARG A 50 -16.81 -0.56 22.87
C ARG A 50 -15.92 -1.09 24.00
N PHE A 51 -16.51 -1.85 24.92
CA PHE A 51 -15.72 -2.55 25.92
C PHE A 51 -15.05 -3.76 25.27
N ASP A 52 -13.72 -3.76 25.27
CA ASP A 52 -12.89 -4.90 24.87
C ASP A 52 -12.77 -5.82 26.09
N PHE A 53 -13.44 -6.98 26.03
CA PHE A 53 -13.47 -7.96 27.11
C PHE A 53 -12.12 -8.66 27.31
N ASP A 54 -11.29 -8.75 26.26
CA ASP A 54 -9.98 -9.38 26.34
C ASP A 54 -8.96 -8.46 27.04
N LYS A 55 -9.12 -7.14 26.86
CA LYS A 55 -8.24 -6.12 27.45
C LYS A 55 -8.81 -5.44 28.68
N GLN A 56 -10.04 -5.79 29.09
CA GLN A 56 -10.81 -5.13 30.15
C GLN A 56 -10.78 -3.59 30.04
N SER A 57 -10.87 -3.06 28.81
CA SER A 57 -10.69 -1.64 28.56
C SER A 57 -11.74 -1.08 27.61
N LEU A 58 -12.06 0.20 27.76
CA LEU A 58 -12.93 0.93 26.85
C LEU A 58 -12.10 1.34 25.62
N VAL A 59 -12.42 0.77 24.46
CA VAL A 59 -11.78 1.10 23.18
C VAL A 59 -12.71 1.99 22.37
N THR A 60 -12.25 3.19 22.03
CA THR A 60 -12.91 4.04 21.05
C THR A 60 -12.64 3.48 19.65
N GLU A 61 -13.60 2.75 19.07
CA GLU A 61 -13.47 2.25 17.70
C GLU A 61 -14.01 3.30 16.72
N ASN A 62 -13.10 4.11 16.19
CA ASN A 62 -13.39 4.90 15.01
C ASN A 62 -13.32 3.98 13.77
N LYS A 63 -14.45 3.79 13.07
CA LYS A 63 -14.51 2.97 11.84
C LYS A 63 -13.54 3.46 10.77
N TYR A 64 -13.23 4.76 10.77
CA TYR A 64 -12.22 5.34 9.90
C TYR A 64 -10.81 4.84 10.25
N GLU A 65 -10.42 4.86 11.52
CA GLU A 65 -9.11 4.33 11.96
C GLU A 65 -8.98 2.84 11.69
N ALA A 66 -10.06 2.07 11.86
CA ALA A 66 -10.09 0.67 11.47
C ALA A 66 -9.86 0.50 9.96
N THR A 67 -10.43 1.38 9.13
CA THR A 67 -10.21 1.39 7.67
C THR A 67 -8.76 1.76 7.33
N MET A 68 -8.16 2.72 8.03
CA MET A 68 -6.73 3.09 7.90
C MET A 68 -5.79 1.92 8.23
N LYS A 69 -6.08 1.18 9.31
CA LYS A 69 -5.28 0.03 9.74
C LYS A 69 -5.45 -1.19 8.83
N THR A 70 -6.66 -1.46 8.37
CA THR A 70 -6.98 -2.66 7.56
C THR A 70 -6.81 -2.48 6.06
N ALA A 71 -6.57 -1.26 5.58
CA ALA A 71 -6.32 -0.99 4.17
C ALA A 71 -5.11 -1.82 3.66
N PRO A 72 -5.24 -2.50 2.50
CA PRO A 72 -4.14 -3.18 1.86
C PRO A 72 -2.94 -2.27 1.61
N GLU A 73 -1.73 -2.82 1.79
CA GLU A 73 -0.49 -2.19 1.34
C GLU A 73 -0.42 -2.15 -0.20
N ASP A 74 0.42 -1.28 -0.72
CA ASP A 74 0.53 -1.06 -2.17
C ASP A 74 0.96 -2.32 -2.92
N ASN A 75 1.78 -3.18 -2.32
CA ASN A 75 2.23 -4.43 -2.93
C ASN A 75 1.13 -5.50 -3.06
N LYS A 76 -0.03 -5.28 -2.43
CA LYS A 76 -1.20 -6.16 -2.52
C LYS A 76 -2.24 -5.65 -3.52
N LEU A 77 -1.98 -4.53 -4.20
CA LEU A 77 -2.89 -3.97 -5.17
C LEU A 77 -2.79 -4.70 -6.52
N SER A 78 -3.94 -4.93 -7.14
CA SER A 78 -3.98 -5.45 -8.52
C SER A 78 -3.54 -4.39 -9.53
N PRO A 79 -3.20 -4.77 -10.78
CA PRO A 79 -2.81 -3.81 -11.81
C PRO A 79 -3.91 -2.77 -12.08
N ASP A 80 -5.18 -3.20 -12.11
CA ASP A 80 -6.31 -2.28 -12.28
C ASP A 80 -6.44 -1.29 -11.11
N GLN A 81 -6.19 -1.73 -9.89
CA GLN A 81 -6.18 -0.86 -8.72
C GLN A 81 -5.02 0.14 -8.76
N LEU A 82 -3.84 -0.27 -9.23
CA LEU A 82 -2.71 0.63 -9.44
C LEU A 82 -3.01 1.66 -10.52
N ASN A 83 -3.58 1.23 -11.65
CA ASN A 83 -3.99 2.11 -12.76
C ASN A 83 -5.04 3.14 -12.33
N GLN A 84 -5.93 2.80 -11.41
CA GLN A 84 -6.88 3.75 -10.82
C GLN A 84 -6.20 4.69 -9.81
N SER A 85 -5.36 4.15 -8.93
CA SER A 85 -4.85 4.87 -7.77
C SER A 85 -3.70 5.82 -8.09
N MET A 86 -2.79 5.46 -8.99
CA MET A 86 -1.63 6.27 -9.38
C MET A 86 -2.02 7.68 -9.90
N PRO A 87 -2.88 7.83 -10.93
CA PRO A 87 -3.24 9.16 -11.43
C PRO A 87 -3.98 9.99 -10.36
N ARG A 88 -4.87 9.35 -9.58
CA ARG A 88 -5.59 10.03 -8.50
C ARG A 88 -4.66 10.47 -7.36
N PHE A 89 -3.65 9.67 -7.05
CA PHE A 89 -2.61 10.06 -6.09
C PHE A 89 -1.84 11.28 -6.60
N LEU A 90 -1.41 11.28 -7.86
CA LEU A 90 -0.73 12.43 -8.48
C LEU A 90 -1.58 13.70 -8.41
N ASP A 91 -2.86 13.60 -8.72
CA ASP A 91 -3.76 14.75 -8.62
C ASP A 91 -3.91 15.21 -7.17
N SER A 92 -3.99 14.28 -6.23
CA SER A 92 -4.17 14.62 -4.81
C SER A 92 -2.94 15.30 -4.20
N ILE A 93 -1.72 14.89 -4.56
CA ILE A 93 -0.50 15.55 -4.10
C ILE A 93 -0.33 16.95 -4.71
N LYS A 94 -0.79 17.16 -5.96
CA LYS A 94 -0.84 18.49 -6.57
C LYS A 94 -1.77 19.41 -5.78
N HIS A 95 -2.96 18.94 -5.41
CA HIS A 95 -3.91 19.71 -4.60
C HIS A 95 -3.44 19.91 -3.14
N ALA A 96 -2.57 19.03 -2.65
CA ALA A 96 -1.91 19.19 -1.35
C ALA A 96 -0.69 20.13 -1.40
N ASN A 97 -0.43 20.79 -2.53
CA ASN A 97 0.68 21.72 -2.75
C ASN A 97 2.07 21.09 -2.54
N TRP A 98 2.25 19.83 -2.96
CA TRP A 98 3.60 19.24 -2.99
C TRP A 98 4.50 19.98 -3.99
N PRO A 99 5.83 20.01 -3.76
CA PRO A 99 6.76 20.62 -4.70
C PRO A 99 6.59 20.05 -6.13
N PRO A 100 6.55 20.88 -7.17
CA PRO A 100 6.36 20.42 -8.56
C PRO A 100 7.39 19.38 -9.01
N GLU A 101 8.62 19.48 -8.51
CA GLU A 101 9.71 18.55 -8.78
C GLU A 101 9.37 17.15 -8.25
N VAL A 102 8.79 17.07 -7.06
CA VAL A 102 8.34 15.81 -6.43
C VAL A 102 7.18 15.21 -7.23
N VAL A 103 6.21 16.03 -7.63
CA VAL A 103 5.08 15.58 -8.45
C VAL A 103 5.57 15.04 -9.81
N SER A 104 6.47 15.76 -10.47
CA SER A 104 7.06 15.36 -11.75
C SER A 104 7.84 14.04 -11.63
N MET A 105 8.58 13.89 -10.54
CA MET A 105 9.30 12.67 -10.23
C MET A 105 8.37 11.46 -10.06
N PHE A 106 7.29 11.58 -9.27
CA PHE A 106 6.29 10.51 -9.14
C PHE A 106 5.60 10.20 -10.47
N SER A 107 5.27 11.23 -11.25
CA SER A 107 4.67 11.05 -12.58
C SER A 107 5.60 10.27 -13.50
N THR A 108 6.88 10.62 -13.54
CA THR A 108 7.89 9.94 -14.36
C THR A 108 8.09 8.50 -13.90
N PHE A 109 8.11 8.28 -12.58
CA PHE A 109 8.22 6.95 -12.00
C PHE A 109 7.05 6.04 -12.40
N PHE A 110 5.80 6.49 -12.20
CA PHE A 110 4.62 5.69 -12.53
C PHE A 110 4.56 5.38 -14.03
N ASP A 111 4.91 6.34 -14.89
CA ASP A 111 4.97 6.11 -16.33
C ASP A 111 6.03 5.07 -16.71
N LYS A 112 7.24 5.15 -16.13
CA LYS A 112 8.31 4.17 -16.36
C LYS A 112 7.92 2.77 -15.90
N VAL A 113 7.35 2.65 -14.70
CA VAL A 113 6.91 1.38 -14.14
C VAL A 113 5.80 0.77 -15.00
N GLN A 114 4.79 1.55 -15.40
CA GLN A 114 3.68 1.04 -16.22
C GLN A 114 4.11 0.58 -17.61
N ARG A 115 5.14 1.21 -18.20
CA ARG A 115 5.67 0.87 -19.52
C ARG A 115 6.69 -0.26 -19.51
N HIS A 116 7.21 -0.65 -18.34
CA HIS A 116 8.23 -1.69 -18.27
C HIS A 116 7.66 -3.07 -18.61
N TYR A 117 8.34 -3.83 -19.46
CA TYR A 117 7.84 -5.13 -19.93
C TYR A 117 7.60 -6.12 -18.77
N GLU A 118 8.45 -6.08 -17.74
CA GLU A 118 8.29 -6.95 -16.57
C GLU A 118 7.23 -6.51 -15.58
N ALA A 119 6.76 -5.27 -15.66
CA ALA A 119 5.68 -4.80 -14.79
C ALA A 119 4.38 -5.57 -15.04
N GLN A 120 4.21 -6.09 -16.26
CA GLN A 120 3.10 -6.96 -16.66
C GLN A 120 3.44 -8.45 -16.61
N ALA A 121 4.61 -8.83 -16.07
CA ALA A 121 4.99 -10.22 -15.95
C ALA A 121 4.08 -10.97 -14.97
N LYS A 122 4.09 -12.30 -15.10
CA LYS A 122 3.31 -13.18 -14.20
C LYS A 122 3.72 -12.95 -12.74
N PRO A 123 2.75 -13.03 -11.80
CA PRO A 123 3.04 -12.94 -10.37
C PRO A 123 4.05 -14.00 -9.92
N ILE A 124 4.90 -13.65 -8.95
CA ILE A 124 5.84 -14.57 -8.29
C ILE A 124 5.41 -14.68 -6.83
N GLY A 125 5.13 -15.89 -6.34
CA GLY A 125 4.61 -16.09 -4.99
C GLY A 125 3.27 -15.39 -4.73
N GLY A 126 2.47 -15.13 -5.79
CA GLY A 126 1.22 -14.37 -5.70
C GLY A 126 1.39 -12.84 -5.65
N LEU A 127 2.62 -12.34 -5.70
CA LEU A 127 2.93 -10.90 -5.71
C LEU A 127 3.27 -10.42 -7.12
N LEU A 128 2.80 -9.22 -7.45
CA LEU A 128 3.05 -8.57 -8.73
C LEU A 128 4.30 -7.69 -8.63
N THR A 129 5.21 -7.83 -9.60
CA THR A 129 6.43 -7.02 -9.67
C THR A 129 6.12 -5.53 -9.66
N ILE A 130 5.13 -5.09 -10.44
CA ILE A 130 4.68 -3.69 -10.46
C ILE A 130 4.22 -3.19 -9.09
N ALA A 131 3.43 -3.99 -8.37
CA ALA A 131 2.91 -3.61 -7.06
C ALA A 131 4.04 -3.52 -6.03
N GLN A 132 4.98 -4.47 -6.08
CA GLN A 132 6.15 -4.49 -5.20
C GLN A 132 7.09 -3.31 -5.47
N ALA A 133 7.38 -2.99 -6.73
CA ALA A 133 8.21 -1.84 -7.09
C ALA A 133 7.62 -0.52 -6.61
N VAL A 134 6.30 -0.35 -6.77
CA VAL A 134 5.59 0.84 -6.28
C VAL A 134 5.66 0.92 -4.76
N TYR A 135 5.43 -0.19 -4.07
CA TYR A 135 5.50 -0.25 -2.62
C TYR A 135 6.88 0.12 -2.07
N GLU A 136 7.94 -0.52 -2.57
CA GLU A 136 9.30 -0.29 -2.08
C GLU A 136 9.75 1.14 -2.33
N LEU A 137 9.55 1.65 -3.55
CA LEU A 137 10.04 2.96 -3.90
C LEU A 137 9.26 4.07 -3.18
N ARG A 138 7.94 3.92 -3.01
CA ARG A 138 7.16 4.87 -2.18
C ARG A 138 7.62 4.82 -0.72
N ASN A 139 7.90 3.65 -0.17
CA ASN A 139 8.43 3.56 1.19
C ASN A 139 9.80 4.22 1.32
N GLN A 140 10.70 4.03 0.35
CA GLN A 140 12.00 4.70 0.32
C GLN A 140 11.85 6.22 0.25
N PHE A 141 10.92 6.75 -0.55
CA PHE A 141 10.60 8.19 -0.57
C PHE A 141 10.26 8.72 0.80
N HIS A 142 9.24 8.11 1.40
CA HIS A 142 8.66 8.64 2.63
C HIS A 142 9.62 8.44 3.81
N ALA A 143 10.43 7.38 3.80
CA ALA A 143 11.55 7.24 4.73
C ALA A 143 12.57 8.38 4.55
N HIS A 144 12.98 8.67 3.32
CA HIS A 144 13.96 9.73 3.06
C HIS A 144 13.44 11.12 3.45
N VAL A 145 12.21 11.48 3.06
CA VAL A 145 11.57 12.75 3.43
C VAL A 145 11.47 12.90 4.95
N LYS A 146 11.16 11.82 5.67
CA LYS A 146 11.07 11.81 7.14
C LYS A 146 12.42 12.10 7.81
N HIS A 147 13.52 11.60 7.25
CA HIS A 147 14.85 11.70 7.87
C HIS A 147 15.67 12.90 7.39
N HIS A 148 15.56 13.29 6.12
CA HIS A 148 16.45 14.25 5.48
C HIS A 148 15.76 15.57 5.09
N LYS A 149 14.42 15.66 5.16
CA LYS A 149 13.62 16.84 4.76
C LYS A 149 13.86 17.35 3.33
N GLU A 150 14.61 16.62 2.53
CA GLU A 150 14.87 16.87 1.11
C GLU A 150 14.20 15.78 0.26
N ALA A 151 13.93 16.09 -1.00
CA ALA A 151 13.33 15.14 -1.94
C ALA A 151 14.43 14.26 -2.55
N LEU A 152 14.40 12.95 -2.26
CA LEU A 152 15.22 11.97 -2.97
C LEU A 152 14.79 11.94 -4.44
N VAL A 153 15.73 11.97 -5.38
CA VAL A 153 15.44 11.74 -6.80
C VAL A 153 15.21 10.25 -7.04
N PHE A 154 14.02 9.87 -7.50
CA PHE A 154 13.75 8.52 -7.98
C PHE A 154 14.28 8.33 -9.39
N SER A 155 15.30 7.49 -9.52
CA SER A 155 15.56 6.78 -10.77
C SER A 155 15.10 5.34 -10.60
N LEU A 156 13.97 4.98 -11.23
CA LEU A 156 13.73 3.59 -11.56
C LEU A 156 14.72 3.24 -12.68
N ASP A 157 15.74 2.47 -12.35
CA ASP A 157 16.56 1.78 -13.33
C ASP A 157 15.97 0.37 -13.60
N SER A 158 16.30 -0.20 -14.75
CA SER A 158 15.86 -1.57 -15.10
C SER A 158 16.36 -2.58 -14.05
N ALA A 159 17.57 -2.36 -13.54
CA ALA A 159 18.24 -3.23 -12.57
C ALA A 159 17.46 -3.36 -11.25
N THR A 160 16.74 -2.32 -10.82
CA THR A 160 15.90 -2.33 -9.62
C THR A 160 14.72 -3.27 -9.81
N LEU A 161 14.09 -3.27 -10.99
CA LEU A 161 12.99 -4.20 -11.26
C LEU A 161 13.46 -5.65 -11.35
N ASP A 162 14.61 -5.88 -11.98
CA ASP A 162 15.25 -7.20 -12.02
C ASP A 162 15.56 -7.69 -10.60
N HIS A 163 16.13 -6.80 -9.76
CA HIS A 163 16.44 -7.10 -8.36
C HIS A 163 15.19 -7.46 -7.55
N ILE A 164 14.10 -6.70 -7.69
CA ILE A 164 12.82 -6.99 -7.04
C ILE A 164 12.30 -8.36 -7.44
N ARG A 165 12.45 -8.74 -8.72
CA ARG A 165 12.01 -10.07 -9.19
C ARG A 165 12.85 -11.19 -8.60
N GLU A 166 14.15 -11.02 -8.50
CA GLU A 166 15.01 -11.99 -7.82
C GLU A 166 14.65 -12.14 -6.34
N GLN A 167 14.40 -11.03 -5.63
CA GLN A 167 13.92 -11.09 -4.25
C GLN A 167 12.58 -11.84 -4.12
N LEU A 168 11.62 -11.60 -5.03
CA LEU A 168 10.34 -12.31 -5.03
C LEU A 168 10.52 -13.82 -5.29
N LYS A 169 11.48 -14.22 -6.14
CA LYS A 169 11.79 -15.64 -6.37
C LYS A 169 12.36 -16.28 -5.11
N VAL A 170 13.34 -15.64 -4.47
CA VAL A 170 13.93 -16.11 -3.22
C VAL A 170 12.86 -16.30 -2.14
N LEU A 171 11.98 -15.31 -1.95
CA LEU A 171 10.89 -15.39 -0.96
C LEU A 171 9.90 -16.55 -1.24
N ARG A 172 9.58 -16.80 -2.51
CA ARG A 172 8.75 -17.94 -2.91
C ARG A 172 9.46 -19.25 -2.55
N ASP A 173 10.73 -19.36 -2.91
CA ASP A 173 11.52 -20.58 -2.74
C ASP A 173 11.73 -20.90 -1.25
N GLU A 174 12.01 -19.90 -0.41
CA GLU A 174 12.07 -20.04 1.05
C GLU A 174 10.72 -20.49 1.64
N SER A 175 9.62 -19.89 1.18
CA SER A 175 8.27 -20.28 1.64
C SER A 175 7.94 -21.74 1.28
N GLN A 176 8.38 -22.18 0.10
CA GLN A 176 8.18 -23.54 -0.37
C GLN A 176 9.01 -24.53 0.45
N LEU A 177 10.28 -24.20 0.72
CA LEU A 177 11.15 -25.01 1.58
C LEU A 177 10.59 -25.16 3.00
N LEU A 178 10.04 -24.09 3.58
CA LEU A 178 9.38 -24.15 4.90
C LEU A 178 8.14 -25.05 4.88
N PHE A 179 7.33 -24.95 3.83
CA PHE A 179 6.14 -25.76 3.65
C PHE A 179 6.48 -27.25 3.49
N ASP A 180 7.49 -27.57 2.68
CA ASP A 180 7.96 -28.93 2.45
C ASP A 180 8.56 -29.54 3.73
N SER A 181 9.31 -28.75 4.52
CA SER A 181 9.82 -29.17 5.83
C SER A 181 8.70 -29.47 6.82
N TYR A 182 7.65 -28.65 6.85
CA TYR A 182 6.50 -28.86 7.74
C TYR A 182 5.71 -30.12 7.37
N HIS A 183 5.52 -30.39 6.08
CA HIS A 183 4.87 -31.61 5.60
C HIS A 183 5.72 -32.87 5.80
N GLY A 184 7.04 -32.76 5.69
CA GLY A 184 7.96 -33.85 6.07
C GLY A 184 7.81 -34.22 7.54
N ALA A 185 7.88 -33.22 8.44
CA ALA A 185 7.76 -33.43 9.87
C ALA A 185 6.38 -33.99 10.29
N THR A 186 5.29 -33.52 9.69
CA THR A 186 3.94 -34.05 10.00
C THR A 186 3.71 -35.47 9.48
N ARG A 187 4.36 -35.87 8.38
CA ARG A 187 4.34 -37.26 7.90
C ARG A 187 5.14 -38.20 8.79
N GLU A 188 6.31 -37.78 9.28
CA GLU A 188 7.11 -38.57 10.23
C GLU A 188 6.36 -38.79 11.55
N VAL A 189 5.69 -37.76 12.06
CA VAL A 189 4.87 -37.88 13.27
C VAL A 189 3.71 -38.86 13.06
N SER A 190 3.03 -38.80 11.91
CA SER A 190 1.93 -39.74 11.59
C SER A 190 2.37 -41.21 11.55
N LEU A 191 3.60 -41.48 11.11
CA LEU A 191 4.16 -42.84 11.02
C LEU A 191 4.65 -43.38 12.37
N LEU A 192 4.96 -42.52 13.34
CA LEU A 192 5.36 -42.93 14.70
C LEU A 192 4.17 -43.28 15.61
N PHE A 193 2.95 -42.91 15.21
CA PHE A 193 1.71 -43.19 15.94
C PHE A 193 0.79 -44.19 15.21
N SER A 194 1.32 -44.93 14.22
CA SER A 194 0.62 -45.99 13.48
C SER A 194 1.06 -47.38 13.93
#